data_AF-A0A920CJE5-F1
#
_entry.id   AF-A0A920CJE5-F1
#
_cell.length_a   1.000
_cell.length_b   1.000
_cell.length_c   1.000
_cell.angle_alpha   90.00
_cell.angle_beta   90.00
_cell.angle_gamma   90.00
#
_symmetry.space_group_name_H-M   'P 1'
#
loop_
_entity.id
_entity.type
_entity.pdbx_description
1 polymer ?
#
loop_
_entity_poly.entity_id
_entity_poly.type
_entity_poly.pdbx_seq_one_letter_code
_entity_poly.pdbx_strand_id
1 'polypeptide(L)'
;MVKPSEMRLYNQHLWAAPVIPEIDPNEGFYQVQPWQFSDPILELIEQMFIEVEDFFNSRNLPVEVTIYEIKEVFGYLDISSFTPHPEISAIFRRYSELSRKYFA
;
A
#
# COMPACT_ATOMS: atom_id res chain seq x y z
N MET A 1 7.41 -6.98 19.74
CA MET A 1 7.19 -6.40 18.40
C MET A 1 6.49 -5.07 18.58
N VAL A 2 6.92 -4.03 17.86
CA VAL A 2 6.32 -2.69 17.93
C VAL A 2 5.02 -2.70 17.14
N LYS A 3 3.96 -2.10 17.67
CA LYS A 3 2.63 -2.06 17.03
C LYS A 3 2.72 -1.42 15.63
N PRO A 4 2.10 -2.01 14.59
CA PRO A 4 2.01 -1.39 13.28
C PRO A 4 1.28 -0.05 13.32
N SER A 5 1.78 0.92 12.56
CA SER A 5 1.10 2.17 12.27
C SER A 5 1.46 2.59 10.85
N GLU A 6 0.59 3.35 10.20
CA GLU A 6 0.81 3.90 8.87
C GLU A 6 2.19 4.58 8.76
N MET A 7 2.49 5.51 9.67
CA MET A 7 3.78 6.21 9.70
C MET A 7 4.98 5.28 9.89
N ARG A 8 4.84 4.21 10.70
CA ARG A 8 5.91 3.21 10.86
C ARG A 8 6.17 2.51 9.53
N LEU A 9 5.11 2.08 8.85
CA LEU A 9 5.20 1.37 7.57
C LEU A 9 5.83 2.26 6.49
N TYR A 10 5.45 3.53 6.40
CA TYR A 10 6.10 4.47 5.48
C TYR A 10 7.58 4.70 5.81
N ASN A 11 7.95 4.76 7.08
CA ASN A 11 9.36 4.90 7.47
C ASN A 11 10.20 3.67 7.16
N GLN A 12 9.61 2.48 7.16
CA GLN A 12 10.29 1.22 6.82
C GLN A 12 10.33 0.98 5.30
N HIS A 13 9.27 1.36 4.61
CA HIS A 13 9.06 1.14 3.18
C HIS A 13 8.85 2.50 2.50
N LEU A 14 9.94 3.25 2.32
CA LEU A 14 9.89 4.65 1.86
C LEU A 14 9.15 4.83 0.53
N TRP A 15 9.21 3.84 -0.36
CA TRP A 15 8.51 3.84 -1.65
C TRP A 15 6.99 3.77 -1.54
N ALA A 16 6.48 3.29 -0.39
CA ALA A 16 5.05 3.10 -0.16
C ALA A 16 4.35 4.34 0.42
N ALA A 17 5.12 5.37 0.80
CA ALA A 17 4.55 6.63 1.23
C ALA A 17 3.76 7.27 0.08
N PRO A 18 2.55 7.80 0.33
CA PRO A 18 1.70 8.35 -0.72
C PRO A 18 2.37 9.56 -1.38
N VAL A 19 2.37 9.56 -2.70
CA VAL A 19 2.81 10.72 -3.48
C VAL A 19 1.65 11.71 -3.53
N ILE A 20 1.81 12.86 -2.89
CA ILE A 20 0.86 13.98 -3.02
C ILE A 20 1.13 14.61 -4.39
N PRO A 21 0.21 14.51 -5.37
CA PRO A 21 0.42 15.14 -6.67
C PRO A 21 0.42 16.66 -6.52
N GLU A 22 1.29 17.35 -7.26
CA GLU A 22 1.29 18.82 -7.36
C GLU A 22 0.07 19.29 -8.17
N ILE A 23 -1.10 19.28 -7.54
CA ILE A 23 -2.35 19.78 -8.12
C ILE A 23 -2.75 21.03 -7.34
N ASP A 24 -3.30 22.03 -8.05
CA ASP A 24 -3.87 23.22 -7.41
C ASP A 24 -4.88 22.77 -6.34
N PRO A 25 -4.73 23.20 -5.07
CA PRO A 25 -5.67 22.88 -3.99
C PRO A 25 -7.14 23.23 -4.30
N ASN A 26 -7.37 24.09 -5.30
CA ASN A 26 -8.70 24.50 -5.77
C ASN A 26 -9.27 23.59 -6.88
N GLU A 27 -8.47 22.69 -7.46
CA GLU A 27 -8.85 21.82 -8.59
C GLU A 27 -9.12 20.36 -8.21
N GLY A 28 -8.91 19.95 -6.96
CA GLY A 28 -9.21 18.57 -6.56
C GLY A 28 -9.13 18.27 -5.06
N PHE A 29 -10.01 17.37 -4.62
CA PHE A 29 -10.08 16.86 -3.25
C PHE A 29 -9.07 15.72 -3.02
N TYR A 30 -7.76 15.99 -3.04
CA TYR A 30 -6.75 15.01 -2.63
C TYR A 30 -6.47 15.12 -1.12
N GLN A 31 -7.48 14.81 -0.30
CA GLN A 31 -7.25 14.59 1.13
C GLN A 31 -7.02 13.10 1.36
N VAL A 32 -5.76 12.68 1.38
CA VAL A 32 -5.39 11.33 1.83
C VAL A 32 -5.81 11.22 3.29
N GLN A 33 -6.80 10.37 3.58
CA GLN A 33 -7.23 10.15 4.96
C GLN A 33 -6.23 9.22 5.66
N PRO A 34 -5.81 9.53 6.91
CA PRO A 34 -4.96 8.64 7.68
C PRO A 34 -5.61 7.26 7.85
N TRP A 35 -4.83 6.19 7.76
CA TRP A 35 -5.35 4.84 7.88
C TRP A 35 -5.98 4.60 9.25
N GLN A 36 -7.24 4.17 9.24
CA GLN A 36 -7.98 3.72 10.44
C GLN A 36 -8.04 2.18 10.52
N PHE A 37 -7.09 1.50 9.87
CA PHE A 37 -7.06 0.05 9.81
C PHE A 37 -6.73 -0.59 11.15
N SER A 38 -7.30 -1.78 11.37
CA SER A 38 -6.97 -2.61 12.52
C SER A 38 -5.55 -3.18 12.43
N ASP A 39 -4.98 -3.58 13.57
CA ASP A 39 -3.63 -4.17 13.61
C ASP A 39 -3.44 -5.34 12.62
N PRO A 40 -4.38 -6.29 12.48
CA PRO A 40 -4.24 -7.38 11.48
C PRO A 40 -4.18 -6.90 10.03
N ILE A 41 -4.89 -5.83 9.69
CA ILE A 41 -4.83 -5.23 8.35
C ILE A 41 -3.49 -4.53 8.14
N LEU A 42 -2.98 -3.84 9.15
CA LEU A 42 -1.67 -3.19 9.07
C LEU A 42 -0.53 -4.22 8.94
N GLU A 43 -0.63 -5.36 9.63
CA GLU A 43 0.29 -6.50 9.44
C GLU A 43 0.20 -7.06 8.02
N LEU A 44 -1.01 -7.17 7.47
CA LEU A 44 -1.22 -7.64 6.09
C LEU A 44 -0.60 -6.69 5.07
N ILE A 45 -0.71 -5.37 5.28
CA ILE A 45 -0.06 -4.35 4.45
C ILE A 45 1.47 -4.43 4.58
N GLU A 46 2.01 -4.65 5.78
CA GLU A 46 3.46 -4.84 5.98
C GLU A 46 3.98 -6.04 5.19
N GLN A 47 3.30 -7.19 5.25
CA GLN A 47 3.68 -8.37 4.48
C GLN A 47 3.62 -8.11 2.96
N MET A 48 2.62 -7.35 2.51
CA MET A 48 2.52 -6.93 1.11
C MET A 48 3.73 -6.09 0.68
N PHE A 49 4.15 -5.13 1.51
CA PHE A 49 5.31 -4.28 1.20
C PHE A 49 6.62 -5.06 1.17
N ILE A 50 6.83 -5.96 2.13
CA ILE A 50 8.00 -6.85 2.17
C ILE A 50 8.06 -7.70 0.89
N GLU A 51 6.93 -8.28 0.46
CA GLU A 51 6.93 -9.13 -0.72
C GLU A 51 7.19 -8.37 -2.03
N VAL A 52 6.75 -7.12 -2.11
CA VAL A 52 7.13 -6.22 -3.21
C VAL A 52 8.63 -5.97 -3.20
N GLU A 53 9.22 -5.65 -2.04
CA GLU A 53 10.67 -5.44 -1.92
C GLU A 53 11.46 -6.69 -2.29
N ASP A 54 11.04 -7.86 -1.82
CA ASP A 54 11.65 -9.15 -2.16
C ASP A 54 11.62 -9.43 -3.67
N PHE A 55 10.53 -9.08 -4.35
CA PHE A 55 10.45 -9.19 -5.81
C PHE A 55 11.54 -8.39 -6.52
N PHE A 56 11.78 -7.14 -6.10
CA PHE A 56 12.79 -6.27 -6.70
C PHE A 56 14.21 -6.66 -6.27
N ASN A 57 14.42 -6.93 -4.97
CA ASN A 57 15.70 -7.34 -4.40
C ASN A 57 16.22 -8.64 -5.03
N SER A 58 15.35 -9.64 -5.21
CA SER A 58 15.72 -10.92 -5.85
C SER A 58 16.16 -10.78 -7.31
N ARG A 59 15.82 -9.67 -7.96
CA ARG A 59 16.21 -9.33 -9.34
C ARG A 59 17.29 -8.27 -9.41
N ASN A 60 17.78 -7.78 -8.27
CA ASN A 60 18.72 -6.67 -8.17
C ASN A 60 18.23 -5.42 -8.93
N LEU A 61 16.93 -5.12 -8.79
CA LEU A 61 16.27 -3.96 -9.39
C LEU A 61 15.87 -2.94 -8.30
N PRO A 62 15.84 -1.64 -8.62
CA PRO A 62 15.22 -0.66 -7.73
C PRO A 62 13.69 -0.87 -7.69
N VAL A 63 13.06 -0.53 -6.57
CA VAL A 63 11.59 -0.56 -6.46
C VAL A 63 10.98 0.49 -7.39
N GLU A 64 10.19 0.02 -8.36
CA GLU A 64 9.51 0.85 -9.35
C GLU A 64 7.98 0.70 -9.21
N VAL A 65 7.46 1.33 -8.16
CA VAL A 65 6.04 1.34 -7.81
C VAL A 65 5.66 2.69 -7.24
N THR A 66 4.48 3.20 -7.58
CA THR A 66 3.86 4.35 -6.92
C THR A 66 2.52 3.92 -6.35
N ILE A 67 2.32 4.13 -5.05
CA ILE A 67 1.03 3.93 -4.39
C ILE A 67 0.35 5.30 -4.26
N TYR A 68 -0.86 5.41 -4.81
CA TYR A 68 -1.69 6.61 -4.69
C TYR A 68 -2.57 6.56 -3.44
N GLU A 69 -3.15 5.40 -3.17
CA GLU A 69 -4.08 5.22 -2.05
C GLU A 69 -4.19 3.74 -1.66
N ILE A 70 -4.28 3.49 -0.35
CA ILE A 70 -4.75 2.23 0.20
C ILE A 70 -5.95 2.58 1.09
N LYS A 71 -7.11 2.02 0.77
CA LYS A 71 -8.36 2.27 1.51
C LYS A 71 -9.19 1.00 1.63
N GLU A 72 -10.14 1.01 2.56
CA GLU A 72 -11.19 -0.01 2.58
C GLU A 72 -12.28 0.35 1.58
N VAL A 73 -12.68 -0.60 0.75
CA VAL A 73 -13.84 -0.51 -0.14
C VAL A 73 -14.64 -1.80 -0.01
N PHE A 74 -15.90 -1.71 0.39
CA PHE A 74 -16.83 -2.85 0.50
C PHE A 74 -16.22 -4.09 1.22
N GLY A 75 -15.51 -3.88 2.33
CA GLY A 75 -14.94 -4.96 3.13
C GLY A 75 -13.67 -5.60 2.55
N TYR A 76 -12.90 -4.88 1.74
CA TYR A 76 -11.56 -5.29 1.32
C TYR A 76 -10.64 -4.08 1.11
N LEU A 77 -9.34 -4.32 1.13
CA LEU A 77 -8.33 -3.33 0.77
C LEU A 77 -8.33 -3.09 -0.75
N ASP A 78 -8.63 -1.86 -1.15
CA ASP A 78 -8.37 -1.34 -2.48
C ASP A 78 -7.01 -0.63 -2.49
N ILE A 79 -6.10 -1.08 -3.37
CA ILE A 79 -4.75 -0.53 -3.52
C ILE A 79 -4.65 0.10 -4.90
N SER A 80 -4.75 1.43 -4.94
CA SER A 80 -4.56 2.21 -6.15
C SER A 80 -3.07 2.48 -6.35
N SER A 81 -2.50 1.95 -7.44
CA SER A 81 -1.06 2.00 -7.70
C SER A 81 -0.72 2.06 -9.19
N PHE A 82 0.53 2.44 -9.48
CA PHE A 82 1.14 2.40 -10.81
C PHE A 82 2.48 1.68 -10.75
N THR A 83 2.69 0.73 -11.67
CA THR A 83 3.94 -0.02 -11.82
C THR A 83 4.00 -0.65 -13.22
N PRO A 84 5.18 -0.73 -13.85
CA PRO A 84 5.35 -1.46 -15.11
C PRO A 84 5.44 -2.97 -14.93
N HIS A 85 5.49 -3.47 -13.69
CA HIS A 85 5.70 -4.88 -13.37
C HIS A 85 4.37 -5.60 -13.06
N PRO A 86 3.86 -6.48 -13.96
CA PRO A 86 2.59 -7.17 -13.75
C PRO A 86 2.58 -8.08 -12.50
N GLU A 87 3.75 -8.57 -12.06
CA GLU A 87 3.89 -9.35 -10.84
C GLU A 87 3.57 -8.55 -9.58
N ILE A 88 3.90 -7.26 -9.56
CA ILE A 88 3.54 -6.38 -8.46
C ILE A 88 2.01 -6.18 -8.41
N SER A 89 1.37 -5.96 -9.56
CA SER A 89 -0.09 -5.91 -9.64
C SER A 89 -0.76 -7.20 -9.15
N ALA A 90 -0.13 -8.36 -9.41
CA ALA A 90 -0.61 -9.65 -8.91
C ALA A 90 -0.45 -9.78 -7.39
N ILE A 91 0.65 -9.29 -6.81
CA ILE A 91 0.85 -9.22 -5.36
C ILE A 91 -0.28 -8.39 -4.73
N PHE A 92 -0.50 -7.16 -5.20
CA PHE A 92 -1.55 -6.29 -4.66
C PHE A 92 -2.94 -6.91 -4.73
N ARG A 93 -3.30 -7.50 -5.88
CA ARG A 93 -4.58 -8.21 -6.02
C ARG A 93 -4.73 -9.34 -5.00
N ARG A 94 -3.68 -10.14 -4.78
CA ARG A 94 -3.73 -11.24 -3.81
C ARG A 94 -3.95 -10.71 -2.39
N TYR A 95 -3.29 -9.61 -2.02
CA TYR A 95 -3.48 -9.00 -0.69
C TYR A 95 -4.86 -8.33 -0.53
N SER A 96 -5.41 -7.71 -1.58
CA SER A 96 -6.82 -7.29 -1.62
C SER A 96 -7.77 -8.46 -1.34
N GLU A 97 -7.56 -9.61 -1.98
CA GLU A 97 -8.39 -10.80 -1.75
C GLU A 97 -8.23 -11.36 -0.32
N LEU A 98 -7.00 -11.41 0.21
CA LEU A 98 -6.73 -11.86 1.57
C LEU A 98 -7.38 -10.97 2.64
N SER A 99 -7.41 -9.65 2.40
CA SER A 99 -7.93 -8.67 3.35
C SER A 99 -9.41 -8.86 3.70
N ARG A 100 -10.19 -9.46 2.78
CA ARG A 100 -11.64 -9.74 2.98
C ARG A 100 -11.95 -10.48 4.28
N LYS A 101 -11.02 -11.29 4.78
CA LYS A 101 -11.19 -12.08 6.01
C LYS A 101 -11.18 -11.23 7.29
N TYR A 102 -10.72 -9.99 7.21
CA TYR A 102 -10.50 -9.11 8.36
C TYR A 102 -11.52 -7.95 8.43
N PHE A 103 -12.39 -7.81 7.44
CA PHE A 103 -13.48 -6.81 7.39
C PHE A 103 -14.88 -7.45 7.44
N ALA A 104 -14.95 -8.77 7.65
CA ALA A 104 -16.19 -9.54 7.74
C ALA A 104 -16.85 -9.46 9.13
#